data_AF-A0AA35SXT5-F1
#
_entry.id   AF-A0AA35SXT5-F1
#
_cell.length_a   1.000
_cell.length_b   1.000
_cell.length_c   1.000
_cell.angle_alpha   90.00
_cell.angle_beta   90.00
_cell.angle_gamma   90.00
#
_symmetry.space_group_name_H-M   'P 1'
#
loop_
_entity.id
_entity.type
_entity.pdbx_description
1 polymer ?
#
loop_
_entity_poly.entity_id
_entity_poly.type
_entity_poly.pdbx_seq_one_letter_code
_entity_poly.pdbx_strand_id
1 'polypeptide(L)'
;MFGDYVTRCHSSDNRDFKHQFTVMQDCGAGFSTIAGSNTSLQKLNRYANIMPYDDNRVFLVAVEGHTEYKGDYINASYIDGYNFEHKFIATQGPLPNTTVDFWRMVWQERSQSIVMVTNLVEGNRIKCHKYWPETGTLSFGPFNVTITGQQILADYTTREFSVQLAESSEPALSVTQFHFTAWPDHGVPDYATSLLAFHKKVKKHHKGGMGPIIVHCSAGVGRTGTLITIDCVLEQLQEEKVVDIAGVIIHLRTQRMKMVQSLEQYIFIHDAILEVLTCGDTQIDACNLRRVTQKMTECDTQTNLNDFEKQFEVLEKVSVKPGEIARSEALRNPTKNRSDDYLPGLQATESIHHSSESHGVHSQRFLEDGP
;
A
#
# COMPACT_ATOMS: atom_id res chain seq x y z
N MET A 1 -8.99 -24.00 10.40
CA MET A 1 -9.42 -23.03 9.36
C MET A 1 -8.39 -21.90 9.27
N PHE A 2 -8.40 -21.05 8.23
CA PHE A 2 -7.40 -19.98 8.07
C PHE A 2 -7.33 -19.02 9.27
N GLY A 3 -8.48 -18.68 9.87
CA GLY A 3 -8.53 -17.88 11.09
C GLY A 3 -7.77 -18.51 12.26
N ASP A 4 -7.96 -19.81 12.53
CA ASP A 4 -7.23 -20.51 13.60
C ASP A 4 -5.71 -20.48 13.37
N TYR A 5 -5.30 -20.58 12.10
CA TYR A 5 -3.90 -20.49 11.73
C TYR A 5 -3.31 -19.11 12.08
N VAL A 6 -3.97 -18.02 11.66
CA VAL A 6 -3.53 -16.65 11.94
C VAL A 6 -3.52 -16.37 13.45
N THR A 7 -4.58 -16.73 14.17
CA THR A 7 -4.67 -16.59 15.64
C THR A 7 -3.55 -17.34 16.36
N ARG A 8 -3.24 -18.56 15.93
CA ARG A 8 -2.14 -19.37 16.51
C ARG A 8 -0.78 -18.70 16.25
N CYS A 9 -0.57 -18.15 15.07
CA CYS A 9 0.68 -17.45 14.74
C CYS A 9 0.85 -16.19 15.60
N HIS A 10 -0.19 -15.37 15.77
CA HIS A 10 -0.17 -14.21 16.69
C HIS A 10 0.04 -14.63 18.16
N SER A 11 -0.65 -15.65 18.63
CA SER A 11 -0.52 -16.19 20.01
C SER A 11 0.90 -16.67 20.34
N SER A 12 1.72 -16.92 19.31
CA SER A 12 3.12 -17.32 19.46
C SER A 12 4.10 -16.15 19.53
N ASP A 13 3.62 -14.91 19.75
CA ASP A 13 4.41 -13.67 19.59
C ASP A 13 5.00 -13.56 18.17
N ASN A 14 4.18 -13.90 17.17
CA ASN A 14 4.53 -13.89 15.75
C ASN A 14 5.75 -14.74 15.36
N ARG A 15 6.16 -15.70 16.20
CA ARG A 15 7.35 -16.55 15.94
C ARG A 15 7.21 -17.39 14.69
N ASP A 16 6.02 -17.95 14.45
CA ASP A 16 5.75 -18.74 13.25
C ASP A 16 5.84 -17.89 11.98
N PHE A 17 5.24 -16.69 11.99
CA PHE A 17 5.34 -15.73 10.88
C PHE A 17 6.80 -15.33 10.64
N LYS A 18 7.54 -15.06 11.71
CA LYS A 18 8.96 -14.72 11.64
C LYS A 18 9.76 -15.85 10.98
N HIS A 19 9.52 -17.10 11.40
CA HIS A 19 10.20 -18.25 10.81
C HIS A 19 9.93 -18.38 9.31
N GLN A 20 8.66 -18.33 8.90
CA GLN A 20 8.27 -18.39 7.49
C GLN A 20 8.89 -17.25 6.67
N PHE A 21 8.81 -16.03 7.19
CA PHE A 21 9.39 -14.86 6.52
C PHE A 21 10.91 -14.96 6.35
N THR A 22 11.62 -15.46 7.36
CA THR A 22 13.07 -15.70 7.29
C THR A 22 13.42 -16.74 6.24
N VAL A 23 12.68 -17.85 6.15
CA VAL A 23 12.93 -18.91 5.15
C VAL A 23 12.79 -18.38 3.72
N MET A 24 11.94 -17.38 3.48
CA MET A 24 11.76 -16.77 2.16
C MET A 24 12.86 -15.76 1.77
N GLN A 25 13.77 -15.37 2.68
CA GLN A 25 14.74 -14.29 2.40
C GLN A 25 15.75 -14.65 1.31
N ASP A 26 16.01 -15.94 1.08
CA ASP A 26 16.98 -16.42 0.09
C ASP A 26 16.38 -16.58 -1.33
N CYS A 27 15.07 -16.38 -1.48
CA CYS A 27 14.38 -16.45 -2.77
C CYS A 27 14.71 -15.20 -3.61
N GLY A 28 15.62 -15.33 -4.57
CA GLY A 28 16.09 -14.24 -5.44
C GLY A 28 17.59 -14.23 -5.71
N ALA A 29 18.37 -15.08 -5.02
CA ALA A 29 19.78 -15.29 -5.33
C ALA A 29 19.93 -15.93 -6.72
N GLY A 30 20.44 -15.17 -7.69
CA GLY A 30 20.77 -15.67 -9.03
C GLY A 30 20.19 -14.87 -10.20
N PHE A 31 19.24 -13.97 -9.97
CA PHE A 31 18.73 -13.10 -11.03
C PHE A 31 19.72 -11.97 -11.34
N SER A 32 19.93 -11.70 -12.62
CA SER A 32 20.86 -10.68 -13.08
C SER A 32 20.29 -9.27 -12.86
N THR A 33 21.14 -8.33 -12.45
CA THR A 33 20.81 -6.90 -12.28
C THR A 33 21.82 -5.97 -12.96
N ILE A 34 22.46 -6.44 -14.04
CA ILE A 34 23.56 -5.76 -14.73
C ILE A 34 23.17 -4.33 -15.14
N ALA A 35 21.98 -4.13 -15.69
CA ALA A 35 21.52 -2.80 -16.08
C ALA A 35 21.39 -1.87 -14.86
N GLY A 36 20.77 -2.35 -13.78
CA GLY A 36 20.61 -1.57 -12.55
C GLY A 36 21.91 -1.30 -11.80
N SER A 37 22.87 -2.22 -11.88
CA SER A 37 24.19 -2.12 -11.23
C SER A 37 25.18 -1.27 -12.02
N ASN A 38 24.84 -0.84 -13.23
CA ASN A 38 25.72 -0.01 -14.06
C ASN A 38 25.96 1.36 -13.41
N THR A 39 27.22 1.70 -13.16
CA THR A 39 27.64 2.97 -12.53
C THR A 39 27.07 4.20 -13.22
N SER A 40 26.90 4.18 -14.55
CA SER A 40 26.34 5.31 -15.31
C SER A 40 24.83 5.52 -15.06
N LEU A 41 24.11 4.46 -14.65
CA LEU A 41 22.67 4.45 -14.39
C LEU A 41 22.34 4.56 -12.90
N GLN A 42 23.32 4.46 -12.01
CA GLN A 42 23.12 4.48 -10.55
C GLN A 42 22.33 5.70 -10.06
N LYS A 43 22.51 6.86 -10.70
CA LYS A 43 21.76 8.11 -10.39
C LYS A 43 20.26 8.04 -10.71
N LEU A 44 19.82 7.02 -11.43
CA LEU A 44 18.41 6.76 -11.75
C LEU A 44 17.76 5.86 -10.69
N ASN A 45 18.55 5.29 -9.78
CA ASN A 45 18.08 4.45 -8.68
C ASN A 45 17.99 5.25 -7.39
N ARG A 46 16.80 5.22 -6.75
CA ARG A 46 16.61 5.86 -5.44
C ARG A 46 17.44 5.16 -4.36
N TYR A 47 17.57 3.84 -4.44
CA TYR A 47 18.36 3.04 -3.51
C TYR A 47 19.28 2.10 -4.30
N ALA A 48 20.58 2.17 -4.03
CA ALA A 48 21.58 1.37 -4.75
C ALA A 48 21.40 -0.16 -4.57
N ASN A 49 20.71 -0.57 -3.49
CA ASN A 49 20.45 -1.97 -3.17
C ASN A 49 19.04 -2.45 -3.58
N ILE A 50 18.32 -1.67 -4.40
CA ILE A 50 17.01 -2.00 -4.96
C ILE A 50 17.05 -1.73 -6.46
N MET A 51 17.14 -2.78 -7.25
CA MET A 51 17.26 -2.73 -8.71
C MET A 51 16.24 -3.69 -9.34
N PRO A 52 15.77 -3.41 -10.57
CA PRO A 52 15.01 -4.40 -11.31
C PRO A 52 15.94 -5.53 -11.78
N TYR A 53 15.41 -6.74 -11.96
CA TYR A 53 16.13 -7.80 -12.67
C TYR A 53 16.15 -7.54 -14.16
N ASP A 54 17.19 -7.99 -14.87
CA ASP A 54 17.36 -7.71 -16.29
C ASP A 54 16.29 -8.40 -17.16
N ASP A 55 15.85 -9.60 -16.77
CA ASP A 55 14.96 -10.45 -17.57
C ASP A 55 13.53 -9.89 -17.70
N ASN A 56 13.09 -9.08 -16.74
CA ASN A 56 11.72 -8.55 -16.70
C ASN A 56 11.64 -7.06 -16.34
N ARG A 57 12.76 -6.31 -16.43
CA ARG A 57 12.71 -4.86 -16.30
C ARG A 57 11.87 -4.24 -17.42
N VAL A 58 11.28 -3.10 -17.15
CA VAL A 58 10.64 -2.30 -18.20
C VAL A 58 11.72 -1.64 -19.04
N PHE A 59 11.68 -1.84 -20.36
CA PHE A 59 12.57 -1.20 -21.31
C PHE A 59 11.90 0.05 -21.86
N LEU A 60 12.53 1.21 -21.68
CA LEU A 60 12.01 2.44 -22.25
C LEU A 60 12.35 2.56 -23.73
N VAL A 61 11.33 2.79 -24.54
CA VAL A 61 11.50 3.02 -25.98
C VAL A 61 11.84 4.49 -26.23
N ALA A 62 12.60 4.76 -27.30
CA ALA A 62 12.84 6.12 -27.75
C ALA A 62 11.52 6.77 -28.17
N VAL A 63 11.30 8.03 -27.78
CA VAL A 63 10.10 8.77 -28.17
C VAL A 63 10.32 9.33 -29.57
N GLU A 64 9.40 9.03 -30.49
CA GLU A 64 9.45 9.55 -31.86
C GLU A 64 9.47 11.08 -31.84
N GLY A 65 10.36 11.69 -32.64
CA GLY A 65 10.56 13.14 -32.67
C GLY A 65 11.45 13.71 -31.55
N HIS A 66 11.79 12.93 -30.51
CA HIS A 66 12.54 13.43 -29.34
C HIS A 66 13.81 12.61 -29.05
N THR A 67 14.88 12.89 -29.79
CA THR A 67 16.15 12.14 -29.75
C THR A 67 16.92 12.22 -28.42
N GLU A 68 16.58 13.17 -27.56
CA GLU A 68 17.16 13.36 -26.23
C GLU A 68 16.73 12.27 -25.22
N TYR A 69 15.56 11.64 -25.42
CA TYR A 69 15.03 10.59 -24.54
C TYR A 69 15.27 9.19 -25.11
N LYS A 70 16.55 8.81 -25.20
CA LYS A 70 17.01 7.55 -25.81
C LYS A 70 17.47 6.47 -24.82
N GLY A 71 17.60 6.79 -23.54
CA GLY A 71 17.96 5.80 -22.53
C GLY A 71 16.86 4.76 -22.38
N ASP A 72 17.21 3.49 -22.20
CA ASP A 72 16.25 2.38 -22.11
C ASP A 72 15.95 1.95 -20.66
N TYR A 73 16.59 2.60 -19.69
CA TYR A 73 16.54 2.20 -18.29
C TYR A 73 15.53 3.00 -17.48
N ILE A 74 14.69 2.28 -16.74
CA ILE A 74 13.93 2.77 -15.60
C ILE A 74 13.94 1.69 -14.51
N ASN A 75 13.95 2.10 -13.24
CA ASN A 75 13.86 1.16 -12.12
C ASN A 75 12.40 0.68 -11.95
N ALA A 76 12.00 -0.25 -12.81
CA ALA A 76 10.67 -0.85 -12.84
C ALA A 76 10.75 -2.30 -13.33
N SER A 77 9.86 -3.14 -12.85
CA SER A 77 9.74 -4.56 -13.25
C SER A 77 8.29 -4.87 -13.59
N TYR A 78 8.06 -5.66 -14.64
CA TYR A 78 6.77 -6.29 -14.85
C TYR A 78 6.54 -7.35 -13.77
N ILE A 79 5.31 -7.41 -13.27
CA ILE A 79 4.90 -8.31 -12.19
C ILE A 79 3.58 -8.97 -12.59
N ASP A 80 3.51 -10.27 -12.37
CA ASP A 80 2.33 -11.05 -12.71
C ASP A 80 1.23 -10.85 -11.66
N GLY A 81 -0.01 -10.86 -12.15
CA GLY A 81 -1.18 -11.09 -11.30
C GLY A 81 -1.38 -12.58 -11.10
N TYR A 82 -2.45 -12.94 -10.38
CA TYR A 82 -2.75 -14.35 -10.15
C TYR A 82 -3.03 -15.14 -11.44
N ASN A 83 -3.77 -14.55 -12.39
CA ASN A 83 -4.12 -15.17 -13.69
C ASN A 83 -3.78 -14.31 -14.90
N PHE A 84 -2.90 -13.34 -14.73
CA PHE A 84 -2.59 -12.39 -15.80
C PHE A 84 -1.12 -12.01 -15.76
N GLU A 85 -0.38 -12.44 -16.78
CA GLU A 85 1.03 -12.07 -16.94
C GLU A 85 1.15 -10.56 -17.10
N HIS A 86 2.16 -9.97 -16.45
CA HIS A 86 2.44 -8.54 -16.52
C HIS A 86 1.24 -7.65 -16.16
N LYS A 87 0.37 -8.10 -15.25
CA LYS A 87 -0.77 -7.31 -14.74
C LYS A 87 -0.33 -6.00 -14.13
N PHE A 88 0.86 -5.99 -13.52
CA PHE A 88 1.41 -4.85 -12.80
C PHE A 88 2.77 -4.44 -13.33
N ILE A 89 3.10 -3.18 -13.10
CA ILE A 89 4.48 -2.69 -13.09
C ILE A 89 4.80 -2.24 -11.67
N ALA A 90 5.76 -2.89 -11.01
CA ALA A 90 6.30 -2.43 -9.74
C ALA A 90 7.50 -1.52 -9.99
N THR A 91 7.42 -0.26 -9.56
CA THR A 91 8.47 0.74 -9.79
C THR A 91 8.80 1.55 -8.54
N GLN A 92 9.99 2.15 -8.50
CA GLN A 92 10.36 3.09 -7.45
C GLN A 92 9.53 4.39 -7.54
N GLY A 93 9.42 5.11 -6.43
CA GLY A 93 8.90 6.48 -6.44
C GLY A 93 9.84 7.39 -7.23
N PRO A 94 9.36 8.10 -8.28
CA PRO A 94 10.21 8.89 -9.17
C PRO A 94 11.14 9.85 -8.43
N LEU A 95 12.34 10.02 -8.98
CA LEU A 95 13.31 11.05 -8.59
C LEU A 95 13.08 12.30 -9.44
N PRO A 96 13.60 13.48 -9.04
CA PRO A 96 13.51 14.69 -9.87
C PRO A 96 14.03 14.48 -11.30
N ASN A 97 15.10 13.69 -11.47
CA ASN A 97 15.73 13.39 -12.75
C ASN A 97 15.14 12.17 -13.48
N THR A 98 14.07 11.55 -12.97
CA THR A 98 13.43 10.38 -13.59
C THR A 98 11.92 10.55 -13.79
N THR A 99 11.37 11.75 -13.58
CA THR A 99 9.93 12.02 -13.80
C THR A 99 9.54 11.90 -15.26
N VAL A 100 10.40 12.33 -16.18
CA VAL A 100 10.20 12.19 -17.63
C VAL A 100 10.18 10.72 -18.03
N ASP A 101 11.14 9.93 -17.52
CA ASP A 101 11.20 8.48 -17.75
C ASP A 101 9.96 7.77 -17.20
N PHE A 102 9.45 8.21 -16.04
CA PHE A 102 8.22 7.68 -15.46
C PHE A 102 7.01 7.95 -16.36
N TRP A 103 6.82 9.17 -16.86
CA TRP A 103 5.71 9.46 -17.78
C TRP A 103 5.88 8.80 -19.15
N ARG A 104 7.12 8.61 -19.61
CA ARG A 104 7.44 7.81 -20.79
C ARG A 104 6.99 6.37 -20.63
N MET A 105 7.26 5.77 -19.46
CA MET A 105 6.76 4.44 -19.11
C MET A 105 5.22 4.40 -19.11
N VAL A 106 4.56 5.34 -18.43
CA VAL A 106 3.09 5.42 -18.39
C VAL A 106 2.50 5.47 -19.80
N TRP A 107 3.07 6.30 -20.69
CA TRP A 107 2.62 6.48 -22.06
C TRP A 107 2.84 5.22 -22.91
N GLN A 108 4.06 4.67 -22.94
CA GLN A 108 4.40 3.53 -23.80
C GLN A 108 3.60 2.28 -23.41
N GLU A 109 3.39 2.06 -22.11
CA GLU A 109 2.66 0.90 -21.58
C GLU A 109 1.14 1.10 -21.63
N ARG A 110 0.68 2.27 -22.10
CA ARG A 110 -0.74 2.66 -22.11
C ARG A 110 -1.41 2.44 -20.74
N SER A 111 -0.65 2.71 -19.68
CA SER A 111 -1.08 2.46 -18.30
C SER A 111 -2.11 3.51 -17.88
N GLN A 112 -3.34 3.05 -17.63
CA GLN A 112 -4.46 3.94 -17.23
C GLN A 112 -4.56 4.11 -15.71
N SER A 113 -3.89 3.26 -14.93
CA SER A 113 -3.95 3.26 -13.49
C SER A 113 -2.56 3.39 -12.88
N ILE A 114 -2.36 4.40 -12.04
CA ILE A 114 -1.19 4.56 -11.19
C ILE A 114 -1.63 4.40 -9.73
N VAL A 115 -0.96 3.55 -8.97
CA VAL A 115 -1.25 3.27 -7.57
C VAL A 115 -0.04 3.65 -6.72
N MET A 116 -0.15 4.78 -6.04
CA MET A 116 0.88 5.36 -5.17
C MET A 116 0.56 5.02 -3.72
N VAL A 117 1.42 4.24 -3.07
CA VAL A 117 1.23 3.73 -1.69
C VAL A 117 2.26 4.32 -0.72
N THR A 118 2.54 5.63 -0.85
CA THR A 118 3.48 6.37 0.00
C THR A 118 3.17 7.85 -0.06
N ASN A 119 3.36 8.56 1.05
CA ASN A 119 3.34 10.02 1.01
C ASN A 119 4.63 10.56 0.36
N LEU A 120 4.63 11.82 -0.07
CA LEU A 120 5.83 12.44 -0.66
C LEU A 120 6.98 12.52 0.35
N VAL A 121 6.64 12.84 1.60
CA VAL A 121 7.55 12.99 2.74
C VAL A 121 6.96 12.24 3.91
N GLU A 122 7.80 11.50 4.63
CA GLU A 122 7.46 10.73 5.83
C GLU A 122 8.56 10.99 6.86
N GLY A 123 8.17 11.48 8.04
CA GLY A 123 9.06 12.16 8.97
C GLY A 123 9.86 13.27 8.26
N ASN A 124 11.19 13.16 8.30
CA ASN A 124 12.10 14.11 7.64
C ASN A 124 12.69 13.57 6.32
N ARG A 125 12.11 12.53 5.72
CA ARG A 125 12.68 11.87 4.53
C ARG A 125 11.74 11.96 3.33
N ILE A 126 12.28 12.42 2.20
CA ILE A 126 11.59 12.41 0.91
C ILE A 126 11.51 10.97 0.41
N LYS A 127 10.28 10.44 0.30
CA LYS A 127 10.01 9.08 -0.17
C LYS A 127 9.75 9.02 -1.67
N CYS A 128 9.13 10.07 -2.23
CA CYS A 128 8.79 10.18 -3.64
C CYS A 128 8.87 11.64 -4.08
N HIS A 129 9.40 11.92 -5.27
CA HIS A 129 9.27 13.26 -5.85
C HIS A 129 7.86 13.42 -6.42
N LYS A 130 7.30 14.62 -6.36
CA LYS A 130 6.00 14.90 -6.97
C LYS A 130 6.15 14.91 -8.49
N TYR A 131 5.35 14.08 -9.17
CA TYR A 131 5.41 13.91 -10.63
C TYR A 131 4.10 14.32 -11.31
N TRP A 132 3.27 15.14 -10.67
CA TRP A 132 1.99 15.60 -11.22
C TRP A 132 1.78 17.11 -11.03
N PRO A 133 0.96 17.77 -11.87
CA PRO A 133 0.52 19.15 -11.65
C PRO A 133 -0.49 19.25 -10.51
N GLU A 134 -0.46 20.33 -9.73
CA GLU A 134 -1.56 20.64 -8.79
C GLU A 134 -2.76 21.26 -9.50
N THR A 135 -2.51 22.05 -10.55
CA THR A 135 -3.53 22.72 -11.36
C THR A 135 -3.05 22.81 -12.81
N GLY A 136 -3.99 22.83 -13.75
CA GLY A 136 -3.69 22.98 -15.18
C GLY A 136 -2.80 21.89 -15.75
N THR A 137 -1.87 22.30 -16.61
CA THR A 137 -0.95 21.42 -17.34
C THR A 137 0.48 21.64 -16.88
N LEU A 138 1.22 20.56 -16.68
CA LEU A 138 2.67 20.58 -16.46
C LEU A 138 3.35 19.64 -17.45
N SER A 139 4.40 20.13 -18.11
CA SER A 139 5.19 19.35 -19.06
C SER A 139 6.31 18.59 -18.35
N PHE A 140 6.37 17.29 -18.60
CA PHE A 140 7.46 16.40 -18.18
C PHE A 140 8.18 15.92 -19.45
N GLY A 141 9.20 16.65 -19.88
CA GLY A 141 9.80 16.44 -21.19
C GLY A 141 8.75 16.66 -22.29
N PRO A 142 8.50 15.68 -23.18
CA PRO A 142 7.52 15.83 -24.25
C PRO A 142 6.09 15.49 -23.80
N PHE A 143 5.88 15.09 -22.55
CA PHE A 143 4.56 14.71 -22.04
C PHE A 143 3.87 15.88 -21.34
N ASN A 144 2.79 16.38 -21.91
CA ASN A 144 1.92 17.36 -21.27
C ASN A 144 0.89 16.63 -20.40
N VAL A 145 1.04 16.74 -19.09
CA VAL A 145 0.14 16.11 -18.11
C VAL A 145 -0.79 17.18 -17.58
N THR A 146 -2.09 17.01 -17.82
CA THR A 146 -3.14 17.94 -17.38
C THR A 146 -4.00 17.29 -16.33
N ILE A 147 -4.17 17.92 -15.16
CA ILE A 147 -5.13 17.44 -14.17
C ILE A 147 -6.55 17.81 -14.57
N THR A 148 -7.43 16.82 -14.67
CA THR A 148 -8.83 16.98 -15.11
C THR A 148 -9.83 16.80 -13.97
N GLY A 149 -9.43 16.11 -12.89
CA GLY A 149 -10.27 15.86 -11.73
C GLY A 149 -9.45 15.47 -10.50
N GLN A 150 -9.98 15.78 -9.31
CA GLN A 150 -9.38 15.38 -8.05
C GLN A 150 -10.47 15.11 -7.00
N GLN A 151 -10.30 14.04 -6.25
CA GLN A 151 -11.11 13.73 -5.07
C GLN A 151 -10.18 13.40 -3.90
N ILE A 152 -10.27 14.18 -2.83
CA ILE A 152 -9.52 13.94 -1.59
C ILE A 152 -10.48 13.27 -0.60
N LEU A 153 -10.11 12.08 -0.14
CA LEU A 153 -10.83 11.33 0.90
C LEU A 153 -9.92 11.17 2.12
N ALA A 154 -10.45 10.58 3.20
CA ALA A 154 -9.71 10.42 4.45
C ALA A 154 -8.41 9.62 4.26
N ASP A 155 -8.51 8.45 3.64
CA ASP A 155 -7.38 7.51 3.56
C ASP A 155 -6.62 7.52 2.23
N TYR A 156 -7.20 8.18 1.22
CA TYR A 156 -6.61 8.25 -0.11
C TYR A 156 -7.10 9.45 -0.92
N THR A 157 -6.34 9.81 -1.95
CA THR A 157 -6.71 10.81 -2.96
C THR A 157 -6.75 10.15 -4.33
N THR A 158 -7.74 10.49 -5.15
CA THR A 158 -7.77 10.12 -6.58
C THR A 158 -7.54 11.36 -7.44
N ARG A 159 -6.69 11.25 -8.46
CA ARG A 159 -6.43 12.30 -9.44
C ARG A 159 -6.63 11.75 -10.84
N GLU A 160 -7.34 12.49 -11.68
CA GLU A 160 -7.55 12.17 -13.08
C GLU A 160 -6.66 13.08 -13.93
N PHE A 161 -5.99 12.48 -14.90
CA PHE A 161 -5.06 13.15 -15.79
C PHE A 161 -5.41 12.87 -17.24
N SER A 162 -5.25 13.90 -18.08
CA SER A 162 -5.12 13.77 -19.52
C SER A 162 -3.65 13.96 -19.87
N VAL A 163 -3.02 12.92 -20.39
CA VAL A 163 -1.62 12.94 -20.83
C VAL A 163 -1.60 13.06 -22.34
N GLN A 164 -0.84 13.99 -22.88
CA GLN A 164 -0.68 14.17 -24.32
C GLN A 164 0.80 14.25 -24.68
N LEU A 165 1.23 13.49 -25.68
CA LEU A 165 2.55 13.64 -26.26
C LEU A 165 2.56 14.92 -27.13
N ALA A 166 3.50 15.83 -26.85
CA ALA A 166 3.68 17.07 -27.59
C ALA A 166 3.99 16.76 -29.06
N GLU A 167 3.45 17.58 -29.97
CA GLU A 167 3.68 17.45 -31.42
C GLU A 167 3.23 16.12 -32.03
N SER A 168 2.53 15.27 -31.27
CA SER A 168 1.92 14.03 -31.73
C SER A 168 0.45 14.22 -32.08
N SER A 169 0.00 13.51 -33.12
CA SER A 169 -1.41 13.38 -33.47
C SER A 169 -2.13 12.27 -32.71
N GLU A 170 -1.41 11.49 -31.88
CA GLU A 170 -2.01 10.46 -31.04
C GLU A 170 -3.01 11.07 -30.04
N PRO A 171 -4.13 10.38 -29.76
CA PRO A 171 -5.10 10.85 -28.79
C PRO A 171 -4.51 10.86 -27.37
N ALA A 172 -5.00 11.79 -26.56
CA ALA A 172 -4.60 11.88 -25.15
C ALA A 172 -4.94 10.60 -24.38
N LEU A 173 -4.00 10.15 -23.56
CA LEU A 173 -4.17 9.01 -22.65
C LEU A 173 -4.83 9.50 -21.35
N SER A 174 -5.99 8.94 -21.01
CA SER A 174 -6.63 9.15 -19.72
C SER A 174 -5.97 8.27 -18.67
N VAL A 175 -5.46 8.88 -17.59
CA VAL A 175 -4.74 8.19 -16.51
C VAL A 175 -5.32 8.60 -15.17
N THR A 176 -5.62 7.63 -14.31
CA THR A 176 -6.06 7.88 -12.93
C THR A 176 -4.98 7.45 -11.95
N GLN A 177 -4.56 8.37 -11.09
CA GLN A 177 -3.71 8.07 -9.94
C GLN A 177 -4.56 7.87 -8.69
N PHE A 178 -4.33 6.75 -8.02
CA PHE A 178 -4.85 6.39 -6.72
C PHE A 178 -3.72 6.50 -5.70
N HIS A 179 -3.80 7.49 -4.81
CA HIS A 179 -2.77 7.80 -3.83
C HIS A 179 -3.25 7.44 -2.42
N PHE A 180 -2.81 6.31 -1.88
CA PHE A 180 -3.11 5.89 -0.51
C PHE A 180 -2.22 6.66 0.48
N THR A 181 -2.85 7.48 1.32
CA THR A 181 -2.18 8.44 2.22
C THR A 181 -2.16 8.00 3.67
N ALA A 182 -2.99 7.01 4.05
CA ALA A 182 -3.12 6.52 5.43
C ALA A 182 -2.07 5.46 5.83
N TRP A 183 -1.08 5.15 4.98
CA TRP A 183 0.00 4.25 5.39
C TRP A 183 0.98 5.00 6.32
N PRO A 184 1.23 4.53 7.55
CA PRO A 184 2.09 5.23 8.50
C PRO A 184 3.57 5.22 8.10
N ASP A 185 4.31 6.20 8.63
CA ASP A 185 5.76 6.36 8.42
C ASP A 185 6.56 5.15 8.93
N HIS A 186 6.08 4.52 10.00
CA HIS A 186 6.64 3.32 10.62
C HIS A 186 5.60 2.18 10.62
N GLY A 187 6.03 0.97 10.27
CA GLY A 187 5.19 -0.21 10.29
C GLY A 187 4.14 -0.29 9.18
N VAL A 188 2.95 -0.70 9.56
CA VAL A 188 1.77 -0.99 8.72
C VAL A 188 0.55 -0.29 9.30
N PRO A 189 -0.53 -0.07 8.53
CA PRO A 189 -1.79 0.40 9.08
C PRO A 189 -2.29 -0.53 10.20
N ASP A 190 -2.91 0.05 11.24
CA ASP A 190 -3.46 -0.74 12.35
C ASP A 190 -4.59 -1.68 11.90
N TYR A 191 -5.32 -1.30 10.86
CA TYR A 191 -6.43 -2.05 10.29
C TYR A 191 -6.32 -2.10 8.76
N ALA A 192 -6.71 -3.23 8.15
CA ALA A 192 -6.63 -3.40 6.71
C ALA A 192 -7.81 -2.76 5.96
N THR A 193 -8.91 -2.45 6.66
CA THR A 193 -10.17 -1.95 6.10
C THR A 193 -10.00 -0.83 5.07
N SER A 194 -9.21 0.20 5.39
CA SER A 194 -9.01 1.34 4.50
C SER A 194 -8.23 0.96 3.23
N LEU A 195 -7.22 0.10 3.37
CA LEU A 195 -6.44 -0.41 2.24
C LEU A 195 -7.27 -1.36 1.36
N LEU A 196 -8.13 -2.19 1.95
CA LEU A 196 -9.04 -3.08 1.23
C LEU A 196 -10.10 -2.28 0.45
N ALA A 197 -10.67 -1.24 1.05
CA ALA A 197 -11.59 -0.33 0.37
C ALA A 197 -10.89 0.41 -0.80
N PHE A 198 -9.66 0.86 -0.59
CA PHE A 198 -8.82 1.47 -1.62
C PHE A 198 -8.53 0.49 -2.77
N HIS A 199 -8.09 -0.74 -2.45
CA HIS A 199 -7.87 -1.82 -3.42
C HIS A 199 -9.11 -2.09 -4.27
N LYS A 200 -10.29 -2.22 -3.64
CA LYS A 200 -11.56 -2.43 -4.33
C LYS A 200 -11.88 -1.28 -5.30
N LYS A 201 -11.60 -0.03 -4.92
CA LYS A 201 -11.77 1.15 -5.79
C LYS A 201 -10.85 1.07 -7.02
N VAL A 202 -9.56 0.74 -6.83
CA VAL A 202 -8.59 0.54 -7.91
C VAL A 202 -9.06 -0.56 -8.86
N LYS A 203 -9.42 -1.74 -8.32
CA LYS A 203 -9.87 -2.88 -9.12
C LYS A 203 -11.12 -2.55 -9.93
N LYS A 204 -12.10 -1.86 -9.32
CA LYS A 204 -13.34 -1.44 -10.02
C LYS A 204 -13.04 -0.49 -11.18
N HIS A 205 -12.11 0.45 -11.02
CA HIS A 205 -11.72 1.39 -12.08
C HIS A 205 -10.95 0.72 -13.21
N HIS A 206 -10.06 -0.22 -12.87
CA HIS A 206 -9.21 -0.88 -13.85
C HIS A 206 -9.94 -1.99 -14.65
N LYS A 207 -11.18 -2.35 -14.31
CA LYS A 207 -11.96 -3.32 -15.11
C LYS A 207 -12.10 -2.82 -16.55
N GLY A 208 -11.43 -3.51 -17.49
CA GLY A 208 -11.40 -3.14 -18.91
C GLY A 208 -10.22 -2.25 -19.31
N GLY A 209 -9.22 -2.07 -18.43
CA GLY A 209 -7.99 -1.37 -18.76
C GLY A 209 -7.14 -2.15 -19.77
N MET A 210 -6.42 -1.41 -20.64
CA MET A 210 -5.63 -2.01 -21.73
C MET A 210 -4.14 -2.23 -21.41
N GLY A 211 -3.61 -1.55 -20.38
CA GLY A 211 -2.21 -1.63 -19.98
C GLY A 211 -2.05 -2.06 -18.51
N PRO A 212 -0.82 -2.33 -18.05
CA PRO A 212 -0.56 -2.74 -16.67
C PRO A 212 -0.93 -1.66 -15.64
N ILE A 213 -1.26 -2.08 -14.42
CA ILE A 213 -1.40 -1.18 -13.29
C ILE A 213 0.00 -0.84 -12.77
N ILE A 214 0.39 0.43 -12.82
CA ILE A 214 1.66 0.87 -12.23
C ILE A 214 1.47 1.01 -10.73
N VAL A 215 2.21 0.24 -9.93
CA VAL A 215 2.17 0.30 -8.47
C VAL A 215 3.53 0.74 -7.95
N HIS A 216 3.56 1.79 -7.12
CA HIS A 216 4.81 2.29 -6.55
C HIS A 216 4.64 2.78 -5.11
N CYS A 217 5.76 2.76 -4.39
CA CYS A 217 5.91 3.42 -3.10
C CYS A 217 7.18 4.27 -3.16
N SER A 218 8.11 4.12 -2.21
CA SER A 218 9.44 4.73 -2.30
C SER A 218 10.40 3.86 -3.12
N ALA A 219 10.64 2.62 -2.70
CA ALA A 219 11.55 1.69 -3.39
C ALA A 219 10.84 0.79 -4.41
N GLY A 220 9.51 0.70 -4.35
CA GLY A 220 8.72 -0.18 -5.22
C GLY A 220 8.79 -1.66 -4.87
N VAL A 221 8.98 -2.00 -3.58
CA VAL A 221 9.12 -3.41 -3.14
C VAL A 221 8.35 -3.74 -1.86
N GLY A 222 8.35 -2.85 -0.86
CA GLY A 222 7.66 -3.07 0.42
C GLY A 222 6.15 -2.96 0.30
N ARG A 223 5.60 -1.76 0.53
CA ARG A 223 4.15 -1.48 0.42
C ARG A 223 3.55 -1.84 -0.95
N THR A 224 4.33 -1.62 -2.01
CA THR A 224 4.01 -2.08 -3.38
C THR A 224 3.80 -3.59 -3.41
N GLY A 225 4.74 -4.36 -2.87
CA GLY A 225 4.63 -5.82 -2.80
C GLY A 225 3.46 -6.25 -1.93
N THR A 226 3.23 -5.61 -0.78
CA THR A 226 2.08 -5.91 0.08
C THR A 226 0.76 -5.80 -0.66
N LEU A 227 0.53 -4.68 -1.38
CA LEU A 227 -0.71 -4.47 -2.10
C LEU A 227 -0.89 -5.46 -3.26
N ILE A 228 0.18 -5.75 -4.01
CA ILE A 228 0.14 -6.73 -5.11
C ILE A 228 -0.13 -8.14 -4.56
N THR A 229 0.52 -8.54 -3.45
CA THR A 229 0.25 -9.83 -2.81
C THR A 229 -1.20 -9.94 -2.35
N ILE A 230 -1.76 -8.90 -1.73
CA ILE A 230 -3.18 -8.90 -1.33
C ILE A 230 -4.07 -9.09 -2.56
N ASP A 231 -3.81 -8.38 -3.67
CA ASP A 231 -4.59 -8.54 -4.89
C ASP A 231 -4.55 -9.98 -5.43
N CYS A 232 -3.35 -10.56 -5.57
CA CYS A 232 -3.19 -11.93 -6.08
C CYS A 232 -3.86 -12.97 -5.18
N VAL A 233 -3.72 -12.85 -3.86
CA VAL A 233 -4.31 -13.81 -2.91
C VAL A 233 -5.84 -13.67 -2.87
N LEU A 234 -6.39 -12.47 -3.03
CA LEU A 234 -7.84 -12.28 -3.14
C LEU A 234 -8.41 -12.89 -4.42
N GLU A 235 -7.67 -12.85 -5.53
CA GLU A 235 -8.05 -13.53 -6.77
C GLU A 235 -7.96 -15.06 -6.62
N GLN A 236 -6.88 -15.57 -6.02
CA GLN A 236 -6.74 -17.00 -5.68
C GLN A 236 -7.91 -17.49 -4.81
N LEU A 237 -8.28 -16.73 -3.79
CA LEU A 237 -9.39 -17.06 -2.91
C LEU A 237 -10.73 -17.06 -3.66
N GLN A 238 -10.91 -16.16 -4.63
CA GLN A 238 -12.13 -16.10 -5.43
C GLN A 238 -12.28 -17.34 -6.32
N GLU A 239 -11.19 -17.84 -6.89
CA GLU A 239 -11.21 -18.93 -7.86
C GLU A 239 -11.03 -20.32 -7.26
N GLU A 240 -10.00 -20.51 -6.44
CA GLU A 240 -9.61 -21.83 -5.93
C GLU A 240 -10.07 -22.10 -4.49
N LYS A 241 -10.53 -21.06 -3.76
CA LYS A 241 -10.89 -21.15 -2.33
C LYS A 241 -9.72 -21.58 -1.43
N VAL A 242 -8.48 -21.31 -1.86
CA VAL A 242 -7.25 -21.55 -1.09
C VAL A 242 -6.50 -20.24 -0.85
N VAL A 243 -5.57 -20.26 0.10
CA VAL A 243 -4.71 -19.12 0.45
C VAL A 243 -3.27 -19.60 0.52
N ASP A 244 -2.41 -19.11 -0.39
CA ASP A 244 -0.96 -19.36 -0.38
C ASP A 244 -0.16 -18.06 -0.44
N ILE A 245 -0.17 -17.32 0.67
CA ILE A 245 0.51 -16.02 0.78
C ILE A 245 2.02 -16.16 0.57
N ALA A 246 2.64 -17.22 1.11
CA ALA A 246 4.08 -17.43 1.00
C ALA A 246 4.49 -17.77 -0.43
N GLY A 247 3.78 -18.69 -1.10
CA GLY A 247 4.03 -19.03 -2.50
C GLY A 247 3.89 -17.83 -3.43
N VAL A 248 2.84 -17.02 -3.24
CA VAL A 248 2.67 -15.76 -3.99
C VAL A 248 3.87 -14.82 -3.79
N ILE A 249 4.32 -14.59 -2.55
CA ILE A 249 5.46 -13.69 -2.30
C ILE A 249 6.75 -14.25 -2.91
N ILE A 250 6.99 -15.56 -2.81
CA ILE A 250 8.16 -16.21 -3.42
C ILE A 250 8.15 -15.98 -4.92
N HIS A 251 7.00 -16.15 -5.58
CA HIS A 251 6.84 -15.88 -7.00
C HIS A 251 7.10 -14.38 -7.33
N LEU A 252 6.51 -13.45 -6.60
CA LEU A 252 6.79 -12.01 -6.81
C LEU A 252 8.28 -11.67 -6.64
N ARG A 253 8.99 -12.38 -5.75
CA ARG A 253 10.43 -12.20 -5.53
C ARG A 253 11.32 -12.74 -6.65
N THR A 254 10.82 -13.63 -7.52
CA THR A 254 11.53 -14.02 -8.75
C THR A 254 11.44 -12.93 -9.82
N GLN A 255 10.43 -12.05 -9.75
CA GLN A 255 10.21 -10.96 -10.69
C GLN A 255 10.79 -9.63 -10.20
N ARG A 256 10.79 -9.38 -8.89
CA ARG A 256 11.44 -8.18 -8.33
C ARG A 256 11.97 -8.45 -6.94
N MET A 257 13.19 -8.01 -6.67
CA MET A 257 13.82 -8.27 -5.38
C MET A 257 13.02 -7.70 -4.20
N LYS A 258 13.04 -8.42 -3.07
CA LYS A 258 12.53 -7.96 -1.77
C LYS A 258 11.05 -7.54 -1.76
N MET A 259 10.24 -8.03 -2.70
CA MET A 259 8.78 -7.87 -2.65
C MET A 259 8.28 -8.35 -1.29
N VAL A 260 7.51 -7.48 -0.61
CA VAL A 260 7.19 -7.57 0.82
C VAL A 260 8.49 -7.55 1.65
N GLN A 261 8.88 -6.36 2.11
CA GLN A 261 10.23 -6.09 2.61
C GLN A 261 10.39 -6.34 4.12
N SER A 262 9.31 -6.25 4.90
CA SER A 262 9.37 -6.45 6.35
C SER A 262 8.44 -7.54 6.84
N LEU A 263 8.73 -8.07 8.03
CA LEU A 263 7.88 -9.04 8.72
C LEU A 263 6.50 -8.44 9.03
N GLU A 264 6.44 -7.18 9.44
CA GLU A 264 5.16 -6.49 9.72
C GLU A 264 4.26 -6.45 8.49
N GLN A 265 4.82 -6.20 7.31
CA GLN A 265 4.08 -6.25 6.04
C GLN A 265 3.58 -7.66 5.73
N TYR A 266 4.38 -8.68 6.02
CA TYR A 266 3.99 -10.08 5.83
C TYR A 266 2.83 -10.50 6.74
N ILE A 267 2.88 -10.11 8.01
CA ILE A 267 1.81 -10.33 8.98
C ILE A 267 0.54 -9.58 8.56
N PHE A 268 0.69 -8.30 8.20
CA PHE A 268 -0.43 -7.46 7.76
C PHE A 268 -1.18 -8.03 6.55
N ILE A 269 -0.50 -8.71 5.62
CA ILE A 269 -1.19 -9.42 4.52
C ILE A 269 -2.10 -10.51 5.06
N HIS A 270 -1.65 -11.31 6.04
CA HIS A 270 -2.48 -12.34 6.65
C HIS A 270 -3.70 -11.76 7.35
N ASP A 271 -3.50 -10.66 8.10
CA ASP A 271 -4.57 -9.96 8.80
C ASP A 271 -5.60 -9.38 7.82
N ALA A 272 -5.13 -8.80 6.71
CA ALA A 272 -6.01 -8.29 5.65
C ALA A 272 -6.85 -9.40 5.00
N ILE A 273 -6.25 -10.57 4.71
CA ILE A 273 -6.98 -11.70 4.14
C ILE A 273 -7.97 -12.28 5.16
N LEU A 274 -7.60 -12.33 6.44
CA LEU A 274 -8.50 -12.76 7.51
C LEU A 274 -9.69 -11.81 7.65
N GLU A 275 -9.46 -10.49 7.58
CA GLU A 275 -10.52 -9.49 7.61
C GLU A 275 -11.52 -9.70 6.46
N VAL A 276 -11.04 -9.92 5.24
CA VAL A 276 -11.93 -10.20 4.09
C VAL A 276 -12.73 -11.48 4.28
N LEU A 277 -12.09 -12.55 4.77
CA LEU A 277 -12.76 -13.83 5.02
C LEU A 277 -13.81 -13.75 6.13
N THR A 278 -13.58 -12.88 7.11
CA THR A 278 -14.46 -12.72 8.29
C THR A 278 -15.62 -11.78 8.00
N CYS A 279 -15.34 -10.63 7.38
CA CYS A 279 -16.30 -9.55 7.18
C CYS A 279 -17.06 -9.62 5.85
N GLY A 280 -16.45 -10.21 4.81
CA GLY A 280 -17.02 -10.23 3.46
C GLY A 280 -17.17 -8.82 2.84
N ASP A 281 -17.98 -8.73 1.78
CA ASP A 281 -18.30 -7.46 1.13
C ASP A 281 -19.66 -6.92 1.61
N THR A 282 -19.62 -5.87 2.42
CA THR A 282 -20.81 -5.23 2.99
C THR A 282 -21.20 -3.94 2.27
N GLN A 283 -20.52 -3.57 1.17
CA GLN A 283 -20.87 -2.38 0.41
C GLN A 283 -22.15 -2.59 -0.41
N ILE A 284 -23.07 -1.63 -0.33
CA ILE A 284 -24.35 -1.66 -1.06
C ILE A 284 -24.41 -0.46 -2.00
N ASP A 285 -24.61 -0.70 -3.30
CA ASP A 285 -24.86 0.38 -4.25
C ASP A 285 -26.17 1.11 -3.89
N ALA A 286 -26.15 2.45 -3.93
CA ALA A 286 -27.29 3.26 -3.52
C ALA A 286 -28.60 2.92 -4.27
N CYS A 287 -28.50 2.54 -5.55
CA CYS A 287 -29.65 2.11 -6.36
C CYS A 287 -30.27 0.79 -5.89
N ASN A 288 -29.51 -0.03 -5.17
CA ASN A 288 -29.93 -1.33 -4.65
C ASN A 288 -30.33 -1.29 -3.17
N LEU A 289 -30.08 -0.18 -2.46
CA LEU A 289 -30.19 -0.10 -1.00
C LEU A 289 -31.54 -0.62 -0.49
N ARG A 290 -32.66 -0.06 -0.99
CA ARG A 290 -34.01 -0.47 -0.55
C ARG A 290 -34.26 -1.97 -0.67
N ARG A 291 -33.88 -2.56 -1.81
CA ARG A 291 -34.08 -3.98 -2.10
C ARG A 291 -33.23 -4.85 -1.19
N VAL A 292 -31.96 -4.48 -0.99
CA VAL A 292 -31.02 -5.23 -0.15
C VAL A 292 -31.46 -5.15 1.31
N THR A 293 -31.78 -3.96 1.83
CA THR A 293 -32.27 -3.77 3.21
C THR A 293 -33.54 -4.58 3.48
N GLN A 294 -34.50 -4.60 2.55
CA GLN A 294 -35.71 -5.42 2.71
C GLN A 294 -35.36 -6.90 2.84
N LYS A 295 -34.52 -7.43 1.94
CA LYS A 295 -34.08 -8.82 2.01
C LYS A 295 -33.35 -9.14 3.32
N MET A 296 -32.52 -8.21 3.81
CA MET A 296 -31.77 -8.41 5.05
C MET A 296 -32.64 -8.50 6.31
N THR A 297 -33.92 -8.09 6.25
CA THR A 297 -34.87 -8.27 7.37
C THR A 297 -35.49 -9.66 7.43
N GLU A 298 -35.33 -10.48 6.38
CA GLU A 298 -35.86 -11.84 6.35
C GLU A 298 -35.04 -12.74 7.29
N CYS A 299 -35.72 -13.45 8.20
CA CYS A 299 -35.06 -14.38 9.09
C CYS A 299 -34.69 -15.68 8.36
N ASP A 300 -33.48 -16.15 8.63
CA ASP A 300 -33.02 -17.46 8.21
C ASP A 300 -33.76 -18.57 8.97
N THR A 301 -34.27 -19.56 8.23
CA THR A 301 -35.12 -20.62 8.81
C THR A 301 -34.38 -21.57 9.73
N GLN A 302 -33.05 -21.63 9.69
CA GLN A 302 -32.23 -22.51 10.52
C GLN A 302 -31.71 -21.79 11.76
N THR A 303 -31.25 -20.55 11.61
CA THR A 303 -30.63 -19.78 12.70
C THR A 303 -31.61 -18.85 13.42
N ASN A 304 -32.77 -18.57 12.84
CA ASN A 304 -33.75 -17.58 13.30
C ASN A 304 -33.20 -16.15 13.42
N LEU A 305 -32.05 -15.88 12.79
CA LEU A 305 -31.42 -14.57 12.71
C LEU A 305 -31.63 -13.97 11.33
N ASN A 306 -31.85 -12.67 11.27
CA ASN A 306 -31.82 -11.90 10.02
C ASN A 306 -30.38 -11.47 9.68
N ASP A 307 -30.16 -10.97 8.46
CA ASP A 307 -28.82 -10.64 8.00
C ASP A 307 -28.21 -9.42 8.73
N PHE A 308 -29.02 -8.51 9.29
CA PHE A 308 -28.50 -7.45 10.16
C PHE A 308 -27.93 -8.00 11.46
N GLU A 309 -28.64 -8.94 12.09
CA GLU A 309 -28.17 -9.60 13.31
C GLU A 309 -26.89 -10.40 13.04
N LYS A 310 -26.85 -11.16 11.94
CA LYS A 310 -25.63 -11.88 11.52
C LYS A 310 -24.44 -10.94 11.29
N GLN A 311 -24.66 -9.79 10.62
CA GLN A 311 -23.59 -8.80 10.44
C GLN A 311 -23.17 -8.16 11.77
N PHE A 312 -24.11 -7.90 12.67
CA PHE A 312 -23.81 -7.36 13.99
C PHE A 312 -22.99 -8.34 14.84
N GLU A 313 -23.29 -9.64 14.80
CA GLU A 313 -22.47 -10.67 15.46
C GLU A 313 -21.03 -10.71 14.92
N VAL A 314 -20.84 -10.46 13.63
CA VAL A 314 -19.50 -10.33 13.05
C VAL A 314 -18.79 -9.10 13.61
N LEU A 315 -19.48 -7.96 13.68
CA LEU A 315 -18.94 -6.74 14.28
C LEU A 315 -18.51 -6.97 15.73
N GLU A 316 -19.29 -7.69 16.54
CA GLU A 316 -18.92 -8.02 17.92
C GLU A 316 -17.68 -8.92 18.03
N LYS A 317 -17.44 -9.78 17.02
CA LYS A 317 -16.26 -10.67 16.97
C LYS A 317 -14.98 -9.93 16.59
N VAL A 318 -15.08 -8.91 15.73
CA VAL A 318 -13.91 -8.16 15.23
C VAL A 318 -13.65 -6.87 16.02
N SER A 319 -14.62 -6.42 16.82
CA SER A 319 -14.46 -5.25 17.67
C SER A 319 -13.58 -5.58 18.86
N VAL A 320 -12.62 -4.71 19.14
CA VAL A 320 -11.72 -4.86 20.27
C VAL A 320 -12.50 -4.74 21.58
N LYS A 321 -12.34 -5.72 22.46
CA LYS A 321 -13.08 -5.75 23.73
C LYS A 321 -12.40 -4.89 24.80
N PRO A 322 -13.17 -4.43 25.79
CA PRO A 322 -12.63 -3.64 26.89
C PRO A 322 -11.39 -4.18 27.60
N GLY A 323 -11.28 -5.50 27.75
CA GLY A 323 -10.12 -6.14 28.40
C GLY A 323 -8.88 -6.29 27.50
N GLU A 324 -8.99 -6.00 26.20
CA GLU A 324 -7.93 -6.27 25.21
C GLU A 324 -7.07 -5.04 24.92
N ILE A 325 -7.45 -3.86 25.41
CA ILE A 325 -6.70 -2.60 25.20
C ILE A 325 -6.11 -2.11 26.50
N ALA A 326 -4.85 -1.71 26.47
CA ALA A 326 -4.22 -1.00 27.57
C ALA A 326 -4.93 0.35 27.81
N ARG A 327 -5.50 0.52 29.00
CA ARG A 327 -6.29 1.70 29.40
C ARG A 327 -5.71 2.40 30.63
N SER A 328 -4.41 2.25 30.84
CA SER A 328 -3.75 2.62 32.09
C SER A 328 -3.93 4.10 32.44
N GLU A 329 -3.99 4.99 31.45
CA GLU A 329 -4.19 6.41 31.68
C GLU A 329 -5.64 6.77 32.06
N ALA A 330 -6.62 6.17 31.37
CA ALA A 330 -8.02 6.32 31.72
C ALA A 330 -8.29 5.77 33.14
N LEU A 331 -7.73 4.62 33.47
CA LEU A 331 -7.83 3.99 34.80
C LEU A 331 -7.14 4.80 35.91
N ARG A 332 -6.13 5.60 35.59
CA ARG A 332 -5.50 6.55 36.54
C ARG A 332 -6.36 7.79 36.80
N ASN A 333 -7.37 8.05 35.98
CA ASN A 333 -8.27 9.21 36.06
C ASN A 333 -9.75 8.79 36.25
N PRO A 334 -10.09 7.95 37.24
CA PRO A 334 -11.42 7.33 37.32
C PRO A 334 -12.56 8.36 37.46
N THR A 335 -12.30 9.49 38.11
CA THR A 335 -13.30 10.56 38.29
C THR A 335 -13.68 11.30 37.00
N LYS A 336 -12.91 11.13 35.92
CA LYS A 336 -13.20 11.71 34.61
C LYS A 336 -14.01 10.77 33.72
N ASN A 337 -14.22 9.51 34.14
CA ASN A 337 -14.87 8.49 33.34
C ASN A 337 -16.28 8.21 33.88
N ARG A 338 -17.28 8.19 32.99
CA ARG A 338 -18.65 7.83 33.34
C ARG A 338 -18.84 6.30 33.48
N SER A 339 -18.01 5.52 32.81
CA SER A 339 -18.05 4.05 32.79
C SER A 339 -16.63 3.50 32.78
N ASP A 340 -16.42 2.38 33.46
CA ASP A 340 -15.15 1.65 33.50
C ASP A 340 -14.98 0.72 32.28
N ASP A 341 -16.06 0.42 31.57
CA ASP A 341 -16.06 -0.47 30.40
C ASP A 341 -15.72 0.28 29.11
N TYR A 342 -16.13 1.54 28.99
CA TYR A 342 -15.98 2.36 27.79
C TYR A 342 -14.87 3.40 27.97
N LEU A 343 -13.64 2.92 28.08
CA LEU A 343 -12.44 3.74 28.22
C LEU A 343 -11.67 3.84 26.91
N PRO A 344 -11.07 5.01 26.60
CA PRO A 344 -10.16 5.13 25.48
C PRO A 344 -8.94 4.24 25.72
N GLY A 345 -8.51 3.55 24.66
CA GLY A 345 -7.22 2.89 24.64
C GLY A 345 -6.06 3.88 24.61
N LEU A 346 -4.88 3.45 25.04
CA LEU A 346 -3.63 4.15 24.71
C LEU A 346 -3.49 4.21 23.19
N GLN A 347 -3.53 5.42 22.61
CA GLN A 347 -3.14 5.59 21.21
C GLN A 347 -1.65 5.31 21.07
N ALA A 348 -1.27 4.50 20.07
CA ALA A 348 0.13 4.15 19.81
C ALA A 348 1.04 5.37 19.54
N THR A 349 0.45 6.55 19.32
CA THR A 349 1.13 7.81 18.99
C THR A 349 1.65 8.61 20.18
N GLU A 350 1.27 8.30 21.43
CA GLU A 350 1.68 9.10 22.61
C GLU A 350 2.92 8.56 23.34
N SER A 351 3.53 7.47 22.86
CA SER A 351 4.77 6.93 23.44
C SER A 351 6.02 7.82 23.24
N ILE A 352 5.89 9.00 22.61
CA ILE A 352 7.00 9.89 22.27
C ILE A 352 7.29 10.95 23.37
N HIS A 353 6.43 11.15 24.38
CA HIS A 353 6.62 12.24 25.36
C HIS A 353 6.96 11.87 26.81
N HIS A 354 7.19 10.59 27.15
CA HIS A 354 7.49 10.22 28.53
C HIS A 354 8.77 9.41 28.78
N SER A 355 9.72 9.34 27.83
CA SER A 355 11.01 8.67 28.05
C SER A 355 12.24 9.58 27.96
N SER A 356 12.13 10.84 28.39
CA SER A 356 13.30 11.72 28.51
C SER A 356 13.18 12.68 29.69
N GLU A 357 13.02 12.17 30.91
CA GLU A 357 13.34 12.94 32.12
C GLU A 357 13.62 11.96 33.28
N SER A 358 14.81 11.36 33.27
CA SER A 358 15.38 10.74 34.47
C SER A 358 16.90 10.84 34.46
N HIS A 359 17.43 12.07 34.34
CA HIS A 359 18.82 12.36 34.71
C HIS A 359 18.88 13.52 35.72
N GLY A 360 19.03 13.11 36.99
CA GLY A 360 19.84 13.74 38.02
C GLY A 360 19.81 15.25 38.17
N VAL A 361 18.97 15.74 39.09
CA VAL A 361 19.26 17.00 39.79
C VAL A 361 19.94 16.65 41.10
N HIS A 362 21.28 16.62 41.09
CA HIS A 362 22.07 16.84 42.30
C HIS A 362 22.50 18.29 42.35
N SER A 363 22.09 18.94 43.44
CA SER A 363 22.45 20.27 43.89
C SER A 363 23.96 20.52 43.94
N GLN A 364 24.39 21.70 43.50
CA GLN A 364 25.38 22.49 44.25
C GLN A 364 25.30 23.99 43.89
N ARG A 365 25.21 24.79 44.95
CA ARG A 365 25.23 26.27 45.01
C ARG A 365 26.63 26.84 44.75
N PHE A 366 26.68 28.18 44.65
CA PHE A 366 27.79 29.14 44.68
C PHE A 366 28.30 29.57 43.28
N LEU A 367 28.46 30.85 42.90
CA LEU A 367 28.43 32.15 43.58
C LEU A 367 28.04 33.25 42.55
N GLU A 368 27.51 34.35 43.06
CA GLU A 368 27.41 35.65 42.42
C GLU A 368 28.81 36.25 42.21
N ASP A 369 29.03 36.92 41.07
CA ASP A 369 29.38 38.36 41.00
C ASP A 369 29.70 38.74 39.54
N GLY A 370 29.15 39.89 39.09
CA GLY A 370 29.44 40.53 37.80
C GLY A 370 30.77 41.31 37.81
N PRO A 371 31.01 42.23 36.85
CA PRO A 371 30.13 42.77 35.81
C PRO A 371 30.33 42.19 34.41
#